data_AF-A0A6M6DX68-F1
#
_entry.id   AF-A0A6M6DX68-F1
#
_cell.length_a   1.000
_cell.length_b   1.000
_cell.length_c   1.000
_cell.angle_alpha   90.00
_cell.angle_beta   90.00
_cell.angle_gamma   90.00
#
_symmetry.space_group_name_H-M   'P 1'
#
loop_
_entity.id
_entity.type
_entity.pdbx_description
1 polymer ?
#
loop_
_entity_poly.entity_id
_entity_poly.type
_entity_poly.pdbx_seq_one_letter_code
_entity_poly.pdbx_strand_id
1 'polypeptide(L)'
;MVDIKKTIKDIVEYRSKEKCYLIYDVEGDFFIIYGSKWRIVEGESLYEILFSFLKDKRRWSFTEKRIIRDRDDNLEEWQYLNRDVEDKIIDIDVLFIDGEKAELS
;
A
#
# COMPACT_ATOMS: atom_id res chain seq x y z
N MET A 1 5.21 3.03 20.31
CA MET A 1 5.07 2.47 18.94
C MET A 1 6.04 1.33 18.83
N VAL A 2 5.64 0.24 18.19
CA VAL A 2 6.57 -0.83 17.81
C VAL A 2 7.07 -0.46 16.43
N ASP A 3 8.36 -0.21 16.27
CA ASP A 3 8.95 0.06 14.96
C ASP A 3 9.07 -1.26 14.21
N ILE A 4 8.13 -1.54 13.30
CA ILE A 4 8.08 -2.79 12.55
C ILE A 4 8.74 -2.56 11.20
N LYS A 5 9.99 -3.01 11.09
CA LYS A 5 10.74 -2.97 9.84
C LYS A 5 10.62 -4.29 9.09
N LYS A 6 10.03 -4.27 7.90
CA LYS A 6 9.94 -5.43 7.01
C LYS A 6 10.39 -5.04 5.60
N THR A 7 10.93 -6.02 4.86
CA THR A 7 11.14 -5.82 3.43
C THR A 7 9.80 -5.90 2.70
N ILE A 8 9.68 -5.26 1.54
CA ILE A 8 8.48 -5.44 0.70
C ILE A 8 8.24 -6.90 0.39
N LYS A 9 9.31 -7.67 0.13
CA LYS A 9 9.24 -9.11 -0.10
C LYS A 9 8.55 -9.86 1.04
N ASP A 10 8.87 -9.53 2.29
CA ASP A 10 8.25 -10.15 3.48
C ASP A 10 6.76 -9.78 3.59
N ILE A 11 6.38 -8.59 3.16
CA ILE A 11 4.98 -8.13 3.18
C ILE A 11 4.15 -8.87 2.13
N VAL A 12 4.72 -9.07 0.94
CA VAL A 12 4.03 -9.72 -0.19
C VAL A 12 4.31 -11.21 -0.29
N GLU A 13 4.64 -11.87 0.83
CA GLU A 13 5.08 -13.28 0.91
C GLU A 13 4.18 -14.25 0.13
N TYR A 14 2.88 -13.91 0.02
CA TYR A 14 1.89 -14.60 -0.81
C TYR A 14 1.45 -13.75 -2.00
N ARG A 15 2.33 -13.62 -3.01
CA ARG A 15 2.10 -12.88 -4.27
C ARG A 15 0.98 -13.44 -5.14
N SER A 16 -0.25 -13.38 -4.66
CA SER A 16 -1.40 -13.39 -5.56
C SER A 16 -1.42 -12.06 -6.32
N LYS A 17 -1.53 -12.13 -7.65
CA LYS A 17 -1.55 -10.97 -8.55
C LYS A 17 -2.75 -10.05 -8.33
N GLU A 18 -3.73 -10.46 -7.54
CA GLU A 18 -4.96 -9.73 -7.33
C GLU A 18 -4.99 -8.94 -6.01
N LYS A 19 -4.02 -9.19 -5.12
CA LYS A 19 -4.00 -8.53 -3.81
C LYS A 19 -3.57 -7.08 -3.90
N CYS A 20 -4.24 -6.25 -3.10
CA CYS A 20 -3.83 -4.89 -2.81
C CYS A 20 -3.29 -4.79 -1.39
N TYR A 21 -2.04 -4.33 -1.28
CA TYR A 21 -1.38 -4.05 -0.02
C TYR A 21 -1.33 -2.54 0.15
N LEU A 22 -1.87 -2.06 1.26
CA LEU A 22 -1.80 -0.66 1.67
C LEU A 22 -0.95 -0.59 2.94
N ILE A 23 0.22 0.01 2.81
CA ILE A 23 1.18 0.17 3.89
C ILE A 23 1.20 1.65 4.25
N TYR A 24 0.86 1.96 5.50
CA TYR A 24 1.03 3.28 6.09
C TYR A 24 2.30 3.26 6.95
N ASP A 25 3.28 4.06 6.57
CA ASP A 25 4.56 4.11 7.27
C ASP A 25 4.57 5.15 8.40
N VAL A 26 5.63 5.13 9.20
CA VAL A 26 5.82 6.04 10.33
C VAL A 26 6.09 7.49 9.91
N GLU A 27 6.49 7.73 8.67
CA GLU A 27 6.70 9.08 8.12
C GLU A 27 5.38 9.72 7.67
N GLY A 28 4.33 8.89 7.54
CA GLY A 28 2.97 9.30 7.24
C GLY A 28 2.61 9.14 5.77
N ASP A 29 3.39 8.36 5.03
CA ASP A 29 3.19 8.10 3.61
C ASP A 29 2.48 6.76 3.37
N PHE A 30 1.84 6.66 2.21
CA PHE A 30 1.21 5.42 1.77
C PHE A 30 2.06 4.75 0.70
N PHE A 31 2.56 3.56 1.01
CA PHE A 31 3.14 2.65 0.03
C PHE A 31 2.07 1.65 -0.40
N ILE A 32 1.70 1.69 -1.68
CA ILE A 32 0.63 0.87 -2.25
C ILE A 32 1.24 -0.15 -3.19
N ILE A 33 0.81 -1.39 -3.07
CA ILE A 33 1.10 -2.46 -4.02
C ILE A 33 -0.25 -2.98 -4.52
N TYR A 34 -0.44 -3.01 -5.83
CA TYR A 34 -1.61 -3.62 -6.46
C TYR A 34 -1.14 -4.58 -7.54
N GLY A 35 -1.27 -5.88 -7.27
CA GLY A 35 -0.76 -6.92 -8.14
C GLY A 35 0.76 -6.82 -8.34
N SER A 36 1.20 -6.53 -9.58
CA SER A 36 2.63 -6.41 -9.92
C SER A 36 3.14 -4.97 -9.99
N LYS A 37 2.31 -3.98 -9.61
CA LYS A 37 2.69 -2.57 -9.61
C LYS A 37 2.66 -2.00 -8.21
N TRP A 38 3.44 -0.95 -8.00
CA TRP A 38 3.49 -0.22 -6.74
C TRP A 38 3.68 1.29 -6.97
N ARG A 39 3.40 2.06 -5.94
CA ARG A 39 3.58 3.52 -5.90
C ARG A 39 3.67 3.99 -4.44
N ILE A 40 4.37 5.10 -4.22
CA ILE A 40 4.26 5.92 -2.99
C ILE A 40 3.31 7.09 -3.27
N VAL A 41 2.39 7.33 -2.34
CA VAL A 41 1.37 8.38 -2.44
C VAL A 41 1.62 9.41 -1.33
N GLU A 42 1.91 10.64 -1.73
CA GLU A 42 2.26 11.77 -0.85
C GLU A 42 1.35 12.97 -1.17
N GLY A 43 0.60 13.47 -0.19
CA GLY A 43 0.01 14.82 -0.23
C GLY A 43 -1.00 15.15 -1.34
N GLU A 44 -1.63 14.15 -1.97
CA GLU A 44 -2.52 14.32 -3.13
C GLU A 44 -3.97 13.83 -2.90
N SER A 45 -4.83 13.94 -3.92
CA SER A 45 -6.25 13.52 -3.83
C SER A 45 -6.42 12.06 -3.42
N LEU A 46 -5.56 11.17 -3.92
CA LEU A 46 -5.56 9.76 -3.51
C LEU A 46 -5.19 9.63 -2.02
N TYR A 47 -4.19 10.39 -1.55
CA TYR A 47 -3.77 10.40 -0.14
C TYR A 47 -4.94 10.66 0.80
N GLU A 48 -5.76 11.66 0.54
CA GLU A 48 -6.91 11.99 1.38
C GLU A 48 -7.91 10.83 1.50
N ILE A 49 -8.12 10.09 0.40
CA ILE A 49 -9.01 8.92 0.35
C ILE A 49 -8.42 7.78 1.18
N LEU A 50 -7.12 7.49 1.01
CA LEU A 50 -6.43 6.45 1.78
C LEU A 50 -6.40 6.77 3.27
N PHE A 51 -6.17 8.04 3.61
CA PHE A 51 -6.17 8.50 4.99
C PHE A 51 -7.55 8.45 5.63
N SER A 52 -8.61 8.76 4.87
CA SER A 52 -9.99 8.54 5.34
C SER A 52 -10.24 7.06 5.63
N PHE A 53 -9.80 6.16 4.75
CA PHE A 53 -9.90 4.71 4.96
C PHE A 53 -9.10 4.25 6.17
N LEU A 54 -7.87 4.74 6.37
CA LEU A 54 -7.04 4.41 7.53
C LEU A 54 -7.76 4.74 8.85
N LYS A 55 -8.46 5.88 8.91
CA LYS A 55 -9.20 6.34 10.09
C LYS A 55 -10.47 5.54 10.35
N ASP A 56 -11.30 5.35 9.34
CA ASP A 56 -12.64 4.76 9.52
C ASP A 56 -12.68 3.24 9.32
N LYS A 57 -11.69 2.68 8.61
CA LYS A 57 -11.51 1.28 8.23
C LYS A 57 -12.74 0.73 7.50
N ARG A 58 -13.45 1.57 6.75
CA ARG A 58 -14.69 1.23 6.04
C ARG A 58 -14.55 1.54 4.56
N ARG A 59 -15.47 0.99 3.76
CA ARG A 59 -15.59 1.30 2.32
C ARG A 59 -14.35 0.89 1.51
N TRP A 60 -13.71 -0.22 1.85
CA TRP A 60 -12.58 -0.76 1.09
C TRP A 60 -12.86 -0.79 -0.42
N SER A 61 -14.01 -1.31 -0.86
CA SER A 61 -14.36 -1.37 -2.29
C SER A 61 -14.43 0.00 -2.99
N PHE A 62 -14.65 1.08 -2.25
CA PHE A 62 -14.54 2.44 -2.80
C PHE A 62 -13.08 2.88 -2.90
N THR A 63 -12.31 2.67 -1.84
CA THR A 63 -10.87 2.99 -1.78
C THR A 63 -10.10 2.23 -2.86
N GLU A 64 -10.33 0.93 -2.99
CA GLU A 64 -9.72 0.08 -4.01
C GLU A 64 -10.04 0.55 -5.43
N LYS A 65 -11.29 0.93 -5.72
CA LYS A 65 -11.64 1.52 -7.03
C LYS A 65 -10.87 2.79 -7.33
N ARG A 66 -10.55 3.58 -6.31
CA ARG A 66 -9.76 4.81 -6.45
C ARG A 66 -8.29 4.50 -6.70
N ILE A 67 -7.74 3.49 -6.02
CA ILE A 67 -6.40 2.96 -6.28
C ILE A 67 -6.29 2.45 -7.72
N ILE A 68 -7.24 1.63 -8.17
CA ILE A 68 -7.26 1.08 -9.54
C ILE A 68 -7.32 2.21 -10.57
N ARG A 69 -8.23 3.18 -10.35
CA ARG A 69 -8.36 4.32 -11.25
C ARG A 69 -7.07 5.14 -11.30
N ASP A 70 -6.47 5.44 -10.16
CA ASP A 70 -5.20 6.17 -10.09
C ASP A 70 -4.09 5.43 -10.85
N ARG A 71 -4.00 4.10 -10.69
CA ARG A 71 -3.07 3.25 -11.43
C ARG A 71 -3.24 3.33 -12.94
N ASP A 72 -4.49 3.37 -13.40
CA ASP A 72 -4.80 3.36 -14.83
C ASP A 72 -4.66 4.76 -15.45
N ASP A 73 -4.93 5.81 -14.67
CA ASP A 73 -4.85 7.21 -15.11
C ASP A 73 -3.39 7.77 -15.00
N ASN A 74 -2.58 7.30 -14.03
CA ASN A 74 -1.24 7.82 -13.73
C ASN A 74 -0.12 6.77 -13.95
N LEU A 75 -0.04 6.21 -15.15
CA LEU A 75 0.85 5.09 -15.47
C LEU A 75 2.35 5.33 -15.20
N GLU A 76 2.82 6.58 -15.25
CA GLU A 76 4.23 6.94 -15.01
C GLU A 76 4.61 6.87 -13.52
N GLU A 77 3.63 7.11 -12.64
CA GLU A 77 3.82 7.10 -11.18
C GLU A 77 3.75 5.67 -10.61
N TRP A 78 3.16 4.73 -11.36
CA TRP A 78 3.01 3.33 -10.99
C TRP A 78 4.09 2.45 -11.62
N GLN A 79 5.06 2.04 -10.80
CA GLN A 79 6.21 1.26 -11.23
C GLN A 79 5.97 -0.24 -11.08
N TYR A 80 6.62 -1.05 -11.91
CA TYR A 80 6.64 -2.49 -11.69
C TYR A 80 7.43 -2.84 -10.43
N LEU A 81 6.92 -3.80 -9.67
CA LEU A 81 7.60 -4.34 -8.51
C LEU A 81 8.78 -5.23 -8.98
N ASN A 82 9.98 -4.67 -8.95
CA ASN A 82 11.22 -5.35 -9.32
C ASN A 82 12.00 -5.76 -8.06
N ARG A 83 13.08 -6.56 -8.22
CA ARG A 83 13.89 -7.05 -7.10
C ARG A 83 14.44 -5.92 -6.21
N ASP A 84 14.85 -4.80 -6.79
CA ASP A 84 15.41 -3.68 -6.03
C ASP A 84 14.37 -3.07 -5.07
N VAL A 85 13.09 -3.03 -5.50
CA VAL A 85 11.99 -2.56 -4.64
C VAL A 85 11.58 -3.61 -3.63
N GLU A 86 11.67 -4.90 -3.98
CA GLU A 86 11.36 -6.01 -3.06
C GLU A 86 12.24 -6.02 -1.83
N ASP A 87 13.51 -5.66 -2.00
CA ASP A 87 14.49 -5.62 -0.93
C ASP A 87 14.44 -4.30 -0.14
N LYS A 88 13.59 -3.33 -0.52
CA LYS A 88 13.39 -2.10 0.27
C LYS A 88 12.78 -2.43 1.62
N ILE A 89 13.39 -1.88 2.67
CA ILE A 89 12.89 -1.93 4.04
C ILE A 89 11.97 -0.73 4.26
N ILE A 90 10.77 -0.99 4.78
CA ILE A 90 9.81 0.04 5.19
C ILE A 90 9.57 -0.08 6.69
N ASP A 91 9.48 1.05 7.36
CA ASP A 91 9.09 1.14 8.77
C ASP A 91 7.57 1.31 8.87
N ILE A 92 6.87 0.23 9.18
CA ILE A 92 5.43 0.09 9.01
C ILE A 92 4.70 0.44 10.30
N ASP A 93 3.80 1.41 10.25
CA ASP A 93 2.83 1.65 11.32
C ASP A 93 1.59 0.74 11.15
N VAL A 94 1.03 0.70 9.94
CA VAL A 94 -0.17 -0.10 9.65
C VAL A 94 -0.09 -0.78 8.29
N LEU A 95 -0.49 -2.05 8.24
CA LEU A 95 -0.65 -2.82 7.00
C LEU A 95 -2.11 -3.24 6.83
N PHE A 96 -2.65 -3.05 5.61
CA PHE A 96 -3.89 -3.67 5.16
C PHE A 96 -3.64 -4.53 3.93
N ILE A 97 -4.35 -5.66 3.84
CA ILE A 97 -4.36 -6.57 2.70
C ILE A 97 -5.82 -6.73 2.26
N ASP A 98 -6.16 -6.29 1.05
CA ASP A 98 -7.53 -6.27 0.53
C ASP A 98 -8.54 -5.62 1.51
N GLY A 99 -8.08 -4.56 2.19
CA GLY A 99 -8.86 -3.80 3.15
C GLY A 99 -8.96 -4.40 4.55
N GLU A 100 -8.42 -5.59 4.78
CA GLU A 100 -8.34 -6.20 6.10
C GLU A 100 -7.03 -5.82 6.78
N LYS A 101 -7.10 -5.36 8.04
CA LYS A 101 -5.89 -5.03 8.81
C LYS A 101 -5.12 -6.31 9.08
N ALA A 102 -3.86 -6.37 8.63
CA ALA A 102 -2.98 -7.48 8.91
C ALA A 102 -2.31 -7.31 10.28
N GLU A 103 -2.11 -8.42 10.98
CA GLU A 103 -1.25 -8.43 12.17
C GLU A 103 0.21 -8.47 11.73
N LEU A 104 1.00 -7.57 12.29
CA LEU A 104 2.44 -7.52 12.09
C LEU A 104 3.08 -8.22 13.29
N SER A 105 3.37 -9.51 13.14
CA SER A 105 4.13 -10.32 14.10
C SER A 105 5.62 -10.37 13.77
#